data_AF-W2WI06-F1
#
_entry.id   AF-W2WI06-F1
#
_cell.length_a   1.000
_cell.length_b   1.000
_cell.length_c   1.000
_cell.angle_alpha   90.00
_cell.angle_beta   90.00
_cell.angle_gamma   90.00
#
_symmetry.space_group_name_H-M   'P 1'
#
loop_
_entity.id
_entity.type
_entity.pdbx_description
1 polymer ?
#
loop_
_entity_poly.entity_id
_entity_poly.type
_entity_poly.pdbx_seq_one_letter_code
_entity_poly.pdbx_strand_id
1 'polypeptide(L)'
;MIAALVAVHAKVSYINHDQVQPFDELKPTTDSEKAAVKYKPKVYVSYGCHPYPAVQADGSVSAGLKGTGPIDGECGGSDLGSQVYSRSSWYKGKWAIMYAWYLPKGWAYRSPRRHFWETAVVWIDDPSPANSSILGVTLNSGLRRKKYVPVERQYVDGSSVQLESCKGRGRHRPMLQFTTISGESQDLITWEQLTDKARYALANAEFDTGFFKKKRRNMPLKDDRFEKGLEDAWPFE
;
A
#
# COMPACT_ATOMS: atom_id res chain seq x y z
N MET A 1 13.73 -0.22 -42.59
CA MET A 1 14.59 0.11 -41.43
C MET A 1 13.86 -0.33 -40.18
N ILE A 2 14.43 -1.29 -39.44
CA ILE A 2 13.87 -1.72 -38.14
C ILE A 2 14.48 -0.78 -37.10
N ALA A 3 13.69 0.17 -36.59
CA ALA A 3 14.10 1.02 -35.48
C ALA A 3 14.10 0.15 -34.20
N ALA A 4 15.29 -0.31 -33.79
CA ALA A 4 15.47 -0.90 -32.48
C ALA A 4 15.40 0.21 -31.44
N LEU A 5 14.24 0.36 -30.78
CA LEU A 5 14.10 1.17 -29.57
C LEU A 5 14.94 0.52 -28.46
N VAL A 6 16.15 1.02 -28.26
CA VAL A 6 16.95 0.70 -27.08
C VAL A 6 16.32 1.46 -25.92
N ALA A 7 15.45 0.78 -25.16
CA ALA A 7 14.94 1.32 -23.90
C ALA A 7 16.11 1.38 -22.89
N VAL A 8 16.70 2.55 -22.73
CA VAL A 8 17.65 2.83 -21.64
C VAL A 8 16.86 2.77 -20.34
N HIS A 9 17.00 1.66 -19.62
CA HIS A 9 16.41 1.51 -18.29
C HIS A 9 17.16 2.44 -17.33
N ALA A 10 16.53 3.55 -16.96
CA ALA A 10 17.09 4.46 -15.97
C ALA A 10 17.31 3.71 -14.65
N LYS A 11 18.49 3.89 -14.05
CA LYS A 11 18.81 3.36 -12.72
C LYS A 11 17.92 4.06 -11.68
N VAL A 12 17.27 3.29 -10.81
CA VAL A 12 16.49 3.83 -9.69
C VAL A 12 17.42 4.53 -8.69
N SER A 13 17.09 5.78 -8.35
CA SER A 13 17.77 6.56 -7.31
C SER A 13 17.11 6.30 -5.95
N TYR A 14 17.91 6.29 -4.89
CA TYR A 14 17.43 6.14 -3.52
C TYR A 14 17.88 7.31 -2.65
N ILE A 15 16.96 7.87 -1.87
CA ILE A 15 17.18 8.99 -0.94
C ILE A 15 16.74 8.60 0.47
N ASN A 16 17.12 9.36 1.50
CA ASN A 16 16.74 9.02 2.89
C ASN A 16 15.22 8.99 3.04
N HIS A 17 14.73 8.11 3.92
CA HIS A 17 13.29 7.83 4.04
C HIS A 17 12.48 9.03 4.53
N ASP A 18 13.12 9.96 5.23
CA ASP A 18 12.58 11.20 5.78
C ASP A 18 12.74 12.40 4.83
N GLN A 19 13.33 12.21 3.66
CA GLN A 19 13.52 13.26 2.64
C GLN A 19 12.60 13.09 1.42
N VAL A 20 11.86 11.99 1.35
CA VAL A 20 10.94 11.71 0.24
C VAL A 20 9.74 12.63 0.36
N GLN A 21 9.51 13.47 -0.65
CA GLN A 21 8.32 14.31 -0.70
C GLN A 21 7.09 13.48 -1.06
N PRO A 22 5.99 13.53 -0.29
CA PRO A 22 4.74 12.91 -0.69
C PRO A 22 4.12 13.65 -1.89
N PHE A 23 3.15 12.99 -2.51
CA PHE A 23 2.22 13.58 -3.46
C PHE A 23 1.00 14.10 -2.71
N ASP A 24 0.61 15.32 -3.02
CA ASP A 24 -0.69 15.86 -2.62
C ASP A 24 -1.82 14.99 -3.19
N GLU A 25 -2.89 14.83 -2.41
CA GLU A 25 -4.11 14.18 -2.91
C GLU A 25 -4.76 15.03 -4.00
N LEU A 26 -4.84 14.49 -5.22
CA LEU A 26 -5.43 15.17 -6.35
C LEU A 26 -6.97 15.08 -6.31
N LYS A 27 -7.64 16.13 -6.78
CA LYS A 27 -9.10 16.11 -6.97
C LYS A 27 -9.47 14.98 -7.96
N PRO A 28 -10.30 13.99 -7.56
CA PRO A 28 -10.61 12.86 -8.42
C PRO A 28 -11.52 13.28 -9.58
N THR A 29 -11.21 12.80 -10.78
CA THR A 29 -11.90 13.13 -12.03
C THR A 29 -12.65 11.94 -12.61
N THR A 30 -12.06 10.75 -12.54
CA THR A 30 -12.68 9.50 -13.01
C THR A 30 -13.46 8.81 -11.90
N ASP A 31 -14.36 7.89 -12.24
CA ASP A 31 -15.11 7.14 -11.23
C ASP A 31 -14.22 6.21 -10.42
N SER A 32 -13.16 5.64 -11.03
CA SER A 32 -12.16 4.86 -10.29
C SER A 32 -11.44 5.69 -9.23
N GLU A 33 -11.05 6.94 -9.57
CA GLU A 33 -10.41 7.85 -8.63
C GLU A 33 -11.37 8.27 -7.51
N LYS A 34 -12.62 8.61 -7.86
CA LYS A 34 -13.65 8.97 -6.87
C LYS A 34 -13.94 7.81 -5.92
N ALA A 35 -14.01 6.58 -6.42
CA ALA A 35 -14.17 5.39 -5.60
C ALA A 35 -12.96 5.17 -4.68
N ALA A 36 -11.75 5.33 -5.18
CA ALA A 36 -10.54 5.21 -4.37
C ALA A 36 -10.46 6.25 -3.25
N VAL A 37 -10.94 7.48 -3.49
CA VAL A 37 -11.06 8.50 -2.43
C VAL A 37 -12.20 8.15 -1.46
N LYS A 38 -13.39 7.79 -1.97
CA LYS A 38 -14.58 7.46 -1.15
C LYS A 38 -14.34 6.29 -0.19
N TYR A 39 -13.69 5.24 -0.66
CA TYR A 39 -13.45 4.00 0.11
C TYR A 39 -12.07 3.94 0.75
N LYS A 40 -11.37 5.07 0.83
CA LYS A 40 -10.05 5.17 1.43
C LYS A 40 -10.10 4.71 2.90
N PRO A 41 -9.32 3.70 3.30
CA PRO A 41 -9.29 3.25 4.69
C PRO A 41 -8.71 4.33 5.62
N LYS A 42 -9.14 4.31 6.88
CA LYS A 42 -8.48 5.04 7.96
C LYS A 42 -7.61 4.06 8.74
N VAL A 43 -6.36 4.44 9.01
CA VAL A 43 -5.36 3.55 9.64
C VAL A 43 -4.91 4.14 10.97
N TYR A 44 -5.15 3.40 12.04
CA TYR A 44 -4.56 3.63 13.35
C TYR A 44 -3.28 2.80 13.48
N VAL A 45 -2.15 3.42 13.78
CA VAL A 45 -0.86 2.71 13.95
C VAL A 45 -0.64 2.47 15.43
N SER A 46 -0.68 1.21 15.86
CA SER A 46 -0.40 0.83 17.25
C SER A 46 0.92 0.09 17.43
N TYR A 47 1.57 -0.29 16.31
CA TYR A 47 2.82 -1.03 16.35
C TYR A 47 3.70 -0.79 15.12
N GLY A 48 4.96 -0.41 15.36
CA GLY A 48 5.97 -0.26 14.32
C GLY A 48 5.96 1.14 13.71
N CYS A 49 6.43 1.24 12.47
CA CYS A 49 6.52 2.51 11.77
C CYS A 49 5.15 3.02 11.32
N HIS A 50 5.00 4.34 11.26
CA HIS A 50 3.93 4.98 10.51
C HIS A 50 4.15 4.83 9.00
N PRO A 51 3.12 5.06 8.15
CA PRO A 51 3.31 5.10 6.70
C PRO A 51 4.14 6.31 6.25
N TYR A 52 5.01 6.10 5.28
CA TYR A 52 5.87 7.11 4.65
C TYR A 52 5.68 7.10 3.13
N PRO A 53 5.97 8.21 2.44
CA PRO A 53 6.10 8.19 0.99
C PRO A 53 7.26 7.28 0.56
N ALA A 54 6.98 6.40 -0.40
CA ALA A 54 7.94 5.45 -0.94
C ALA A 54 8.72 6.00 -2.14
N VAL A 55 8.16 6.99 -2.83
CA VAL A 55 8.73 7.63 -4.02
C VAL A 55 8.24 9.07 -4.08
N GLN A 56 9.05 9.96 -4.65
CA GLN A 56 8.64 11.33 -4.97
C GLN A 56 8.51 11.53 -6.49
N ALA A 57 8.00 12.69 -6.92
CA ALA A 57 7.63 12.98 -8.30
C ALA A 57 8.76 12.77 -9.35
N ASP A 58 10.02 12.95 -8.98
CA ASP A 58 11.17 12.78 -9.88
C ASP A 58 11.63 11.32 -10.07
N GLY A 59 11.02 10.37 -9.33
CA GLY A 59 11.38 8.96 -9.34
C GLY A 59 12.44 8.55 -8.31
N SER A 60 12.86 9.44 -7.41
CA SER A 60 13.69 9.08 -6.26
C SER A 60 12.87 8.28 -5.26
N VAL A 61 13.39 7.11 -4.85
CA VAL A 61 12.70 6.14 -3.99
C VAL A 61 13.26 6.20 -2.58
N SER A 62 12.42 5.92 -1.59
CA SER A 62 12.85 5.78 -0.21
C SER A 62 13.90 4.68 -0.07
N ALA A 63 15.07 5.03 0.46
CA ALA A 63 16.08 4.08 0.90
C ALA A 63 15.63 3.29 2.13
N GLY A 64 14.51 3.64 2.76
CA GLY A 64 14.02 3.01 3.99
C GLY A 64 14.97 3.12 5.17
N LEU A 65 14.67 2.37 6.23
CA LEU A 65 15.47 2.30 7.44
C LEU A 65 16.11 0.94 7.62
N LYS A 66 17.32 0.92 8.18
CA LYS A 66 17.94 -0.35 8.58
C LYS A 66 17.05 -1.03 9.62
N GLY A 67 16.87 -2.34 9.50
CA GLY A 67 16.15 -3.14 10.49
C GLY A 67 16.94 -3.30 11.78
N THR A 68 17.25 -2.23 12.49
CA THR A 68 17.97 -2.20 13.76
C THR A 68 17.29 -1.23 14.71
N GLY A 69 17.59 -1.36 16.01
CA GLY A 69 16.98 -0.53 17.05
C GLY A 69 15.51 -0.89 17.33
N PRO A 70 14.77 -0.01 18.03
CA PRO A 70 13.34 -0.13 18.25
C PRO A 70 12.56 -0.27 16.93
N ILE A 71 11.42 -0.94 16.97
CA ILE A 71 10.62 -1.26 15.77
C ILE A 71 10.02 -0.01 15.11
N ASP A 72 9.76 1.02 15.92
CA ASP A 72 9.20 2.33 15.64
C ASP A 72 10.24 3.47 15.66
N GLY A 73 11.49 3.16 16.05
CA GLY A 73 12.56 4.15 16.13
C GLY A 73 12.87 4.79 14.77
N GLU A 74 12.94 6.12 14.72
CA GLU A 74 13.20 6.92 13.51
C GLU A 74 12.12 6.81 12.42
N CYS A 75 10.97 6.18 12.71
CA CYS A 75 9.86 6.03 11.78
C CYS A 75 8.47 6.28 12.39
N GLY A 76 8.38 7.14 13.40
CA GLY A 76 7.12 7.52 14.05
C GLY A 76 6.24 8.50 13.27
N GLY A 77 6.68 8.94 12.08
CA GLY A 77 6.01 9.94 11.26
C GLY A 77 7.04 10.81 10.53
N SER A 78 6.78 11.15 9.27
CA SER A 78 7.62 12.09 8.52
C SER A 78 7.12 13.51 8.72
N ASP A 79 8.04 14.46 8.93
CA ASP A 79 7.73 15.90 8.95
C ASP A 79 7.20 16.41 7.61
N LEU A 80 7.44 15.67 6.52
CA LEU A 80 6.94 16.00 5.17
C LEU A 80 5.53 15.46 4.91
N GLY A 81 5.01 14.60 5.79
CA GLY A 81 3.71 13.96 5.63
C GLY A 81 3.77 12.46 5.29
N SER A 82 2.59 11.85 5.26
CA SER A 82 2.41 10.42 5.01
C SER A 82 1.86 10.16 3.60
N GLN A 83 1.72 8.90 3.21
CA GLN A 83 1.14 8.54 1.91
C GLN A 83 0.42 7.20 1.95
N VAL A 84 -0.70 7.11 1.24
CA VAL A 84 -1.28 5.85 0.78
C VAL A 84 -1.29 5.81 -0.75
N TYR A 85 -0.99 4.63 -1.31
CA TYR A 85 -1.07 4.38 -2.75
C TYR A 85 -2.29 3.51 -3.04
N SER A 86 -2.94 3.69 -4.19
CA SER A 86 -3.96 2.73 -4.62
C SER A 86 -3.87 2.34 -6.10
N ARG A 87 -4.41 1.16 -6.42
CA ARG A 87 -4.68 0.75 -7.80
C ARG A 87 -5.98 -0.04 -7.85
N SER A 88 -6.73 0.14 -8.91
CA SER A 88 -8.06 -0.45 -9.05
C SER A 88 -8.23 -1.19 -10.36
N SER A 89 -9.07 -2.22 -10.36
CA SER A 89 -9.50 -2.92 -11.57
C SER A 89 -10.74 -3.76 -11.30
N TRP A 90 -11.46 -4.10 -12.37
CA TRP A 90 -12.44 -5.18 -12.35
C TRP A 90 -11.72 -6.52 -12.20
N TYR A 91 -12.23 -7.36 -11.30
CA TYR A 91 -11.76 -8.73 -11.16
C TYR A 91 -12.95 -9.64 -10.83
N LYS A 92 -13.20 -10.63 -11.70
CA LYS A 92 -14.32 -11.58 -11.60
C LYS A 92 -15.68 -10.90 -11.34
N GLY A 93 -15.96 -9.81 -12.06
CA GLY A 93 -17.23 -9.09 -12.01
C GLY A 93 -17.44 -8.21 -10.77
N LYS A 94 -16.41 -8.00 -9.94
CA LYS A 94 -16.41 -7.04 -8.82
C LYS A 94 -15.31 -6.00 -9.01
N TRP A 95 -15.51 -4.81 -8.49
CA TRP A 95 -14.50 -3.76 -8.52
C TRP A 95 -13.58 -3.87 -7.31
N ALA A 96 -12.28 -3.99 -7.55
CA ALA A 96 -11.27 -4.07 -6.50
C ALA A 96 -10.50 -2.76 -6.40
N ILE A 97 -10.28 -2.29 -5.17
CA ILE A 97 -9.37 -1.19 -4.87
C ILE A 97 -8.32 -1.70 -3.89
N MET A 98 -7.09 -1.86 -4.35
CA MET A 98 -5.96 -2.22 -3.49
C MET A 98 -5.29 -0.95 -2.99
N TYR A 99 -5.28 -0.76 -1.68
CA TYR A 99 -4.50 0.27 -0.99
C TYR A 99 -3.19 -0.33 -0.48
N ALA A 100 -2.11 0.45 -0.57
CA ALA A 100 -0.80 0.05 -0.12
C ALA A 100 -0.13 1.17 0.69
N TRP A 101 0.43 0.81 1.84
CA TRP A 101 1.20 1.69 2.72
C TRP A 101 2.64 1.22 2.79
N TYR A 102 3.57 2.14 2.60
CA TYR A 102 5.00 1.87 2.73
C TYR A 102 5.48 2.22 4.14
N LEU A 103 6.20 1.28 4.75
CA LEU A 103 6.89 1.52 6.02
C LEU A 103 8.41 1.48 5.78
N PRO A 104 9.19 2.45 6.32
CA PRO A 104 10.64 2.50 6.11
C PRO A 104 11.37 1.22 6.56
N LYS A 105 10.90 0.61 7.65
CA LYS A 105 11.30 -0.71 8.12
C LYS A 105 10.10 -1.45 8.69
N GLY A 106 10.26 -2.74 8.88
CA GLY A 106 9.29 -3.59 9.56
C GLY A 106 9.92 -4.93 9.88
N TRP A 107 9.12 -5.90 10.29
CA TRP A 107 9.64 -7.23 10.63
C TRP A 107 9.09 -8.28 9.68
N ALA A 108 9.98 -9.09 9.14
CA ALA A 108 9.59 -10.25 8.35
C ALA A 108 10.12 -11.52 9.03
N TYR A 109 9.18 -12.42 9.35
CA TYR A 109 9.48 -13.70 10.00
C TYR A 109 10.19 -13.56 11.35
N ARG A 110 11.53 -13.67 11.37
CA ARG A 110 12.37 -13.71 12.59
C ARG A 110 13.35 -12.54 12.70
N SER A 111 13.32 -11.60 11.76
CA SER A 111 14.28 -10.50 11.74
C SER A 111 13.62 -9.18 11.34
N PRO A 112 14.04 -8.06 11.95
CA PRO A 112 13.75 -6.73 11.43
C PRO A 112 14.38 -6.58 10.04
N ARG A 113 13.73 -5.78 9.18
CA ARG A 113 14.10 -5.62 7.78
C ARG A 113 13.81 -4.20 7.31
N ARG A 114 14.68 -3.74 6.41
CA ARG A 114 14.43 -2.54 5.61
C ARG A 114 13.27 -2.77 4.66
N HIS A 115 12.44 -1.74 4.50
CA HIS A 115 11.22 -1.71 3.72
C HIS A 115 10.15 -2.69 4.22
N PHE A 116 8.90 -2.23 4.26
CA PHE A 116 7.74 -3.07 4.46
C PHE A 116 6.56 -2.47 3.71
N TRP A 117 5.64 -3.33 3.27
CA TRP A 117 4.43 -2.92 2.59
C TRP A 117 3.23 -3.54 3.29
N GLU A 118 2.29 -2.69 3.68
CA GLU A 118 0.96 -3.12 4.11
C GLU A 118 -0.05 -2.93 2.99
N THR A 119 -1.03 -3.83 2.89
CA THR A 119 -2.02 -3.78 1.81
C THR A 119 -3.40 -4.22 2.29
N ALA A 120 -4.41 -3.48 1.86
CA ALA A 120 -5.81 -3.84 2.00
C ALA A 120 -6.48 -3.80 0.63
N VAL A 121 -7.35 -4.77 0.32
CA VAL A 121 -8.20 -4.75 -0.87
C VAL A 121 -9.63 -4.54 -0.43
N VAL A 122 -10.24 -3.43 -0.86
CA VAL A 122 -11.68 -3.17 -0.68
C VAL A 122 -12.38 -3.60 -1.97
N TRP A 123 -13.36 -4.49 -1.83
CA TRP A 123 -14.19 -5.00 -2.92
C TRP A 123 -15.54 -4.30 -2.89
N ILE A 124 -15.91 -3.66 -3.99
CA ILE A 124 -17.18 -2.95 -4.15
C ILE A 124 -17.95 -3.50 -5.37
N ASP A 125 -19.24 -3.21 -5.41
CA ASP A 125 -20.14 -3.60 -6.51
C ASP A 125 -19.92 -2.79 -7.79
N ASP A 126 -19.72 -1.47 -7.67
CA ASP A 126 -19.58 -0.55 -8.79
C ASP A 126 -18.54 0.55 -8.49
N PRO A 127 -17.65 0.93 -9.45
CA PRO A 127 -16.77 2.08 -9.28
C PRO A 127 -17.49 3.44 -9.26
N SER A 128 -18.74 3.53 -9.71
CA SER A 128 -19.53 4.75 -9.66
C SER A 128 -19.87 5.11 -8.21
N PRO A 129 -19.31 6.19 -7.65
CA PRO A 129 -19.39 6.47 -6.22
C PRO A 129 -20.82 6.72 -5.72
N ALA A 130 -21.76 7.10 -6.59
CA ALA A 130 -23.14 7.40 -6.20
C ALA A 130 -23.91 6.15 -5.75
N ASN A 131 -23.66 4.99 -6.40
CA ASN A 131 -24.44 3.76 -6.22
C ASN A 131 -23.58 2.57 -5.77
N SER A 132 -22.46 2.86 -5.10
CA SER A 132 -21.49 1.85 -4.72
C SER A 132 -21.58 1.47 -3.24
N SER A 133 -21.31 0.21 -2.92
CA SER A 133 -21.30 -0.38 -1.59
C SER A 133 -20.12 -1.33 -1.38
N ILE A 134 -19.61 -1.42 -0.14
CA ILE A 134 -18.57 -2.39 0.22
C ILE A 134 -19.20 -3.78 0.29
N LEU A 135 -18.67 -4.69 -0.52
CA LEU A 135 -19.05 -6.10 -0.54
C LEU A 135 -18.16 -6.94 0.38
N GLY A 136 -16.87 -6.59 0.46
CA GLY A 136 -15.90 -7.31 1.26
C GLY A 136 -14.56 -6.62 1.33
N VAL A 137 -13.74 -7.06 2.29
CA VAL A 137 -12.38 -6.53 2.46
C VAL A 137 -11.42 -7.66 2.70
N THR A 138 -10.22 -7.54 2.13
CA THR A 138 -9.12 -8.46 2.36
C THR A 138 -7.89 -7.74 2.88
N LEU A 139 -7.39 -8.17 4.02
CA LEU A 139 -6.28 -7.55 4.73
C LEU A 139 -5.02 -8.43 4.65
N ASN A 140 -3.85 -7.82 4.52
CA ASN A 140 -2.57 -8.50 4.69
C ASN A 140 -2.28 -8.79 6.18
N SER A 141 -3.05 -9.70 6.76
CA SER A 141 -2.93 -10.09 8.17
C SER A 141 -1.79 -11.10 8.42
N GLY A 142 -0.56 -10.70 8.09
CA GLY A 142 0.62 -11.46 8.45
C GLY A 142 1.00 -12.59 7.46
N LEU A 143 0.72 -13.86 7.77
CA LEU A 143 1.21 -15.02 6.99
C LEU A 143 0.19 -15.44 5.94
N ARG A 144 -1.07 -15.06 6.16
CA ARG A 144 -2.20 -15.32 5.30
C ARG A 144 -2.96 -14.00 5.16
N ARG A 145 -3.64 -13.84 4.03
CA ARG A 145 -4.64 -12.79 3.89
C ARG A 145 -5.87 -13.18 4.72
N LYS A 146 -6.46 -12.21 5.43
CA LYS A 146 -7.76 -12.38 6.08
C LYS A 146 -8.83 -11.74 5.20
N LYS A 147 -9.89 -12.49 4.93
CA LYS A 147 -10.95 -12.17 3.98
C LYS A 147 -12.25 -12.02 4.76
N TYR A 148 -13.02 -10.98 4.47
CA TYR A 148 -14.23 -10.63 5.21
C TYR A 148 -15.35 -10.28 4.23
N VAL A 149 -16.42 -11.07 4.24
CA VAL A 149 -17.63 -10.91 3.43
C VAL A 149 -18.81 -11.40 4.27
N PRO A 150 -19.75 -10.53 4.71
CA PRO A 150 -19.69 -9.07 4.66
C PRO A 150 -18.69 -8.49 5.67
N VAL A 151 -18.43 -7.18 5.57
CA VAL A 151 -17.71 -6.44 6.62
C VAL A 151 -18.70 -6.02 7.70
N GLU A 152 -18.33 -6.22 8.97
CA GLU A 152 -19.16 -5.79 10.11
C GLU A 152 -19.26 -4.26 10.18
N ARG A 153 -20.48 -3.74 10.40
CA ARG A 153 -20.76 -2.30 10.38
C ARG A 153 -19.93 -1.49 11.38
N GLN A 154 -19.59 -2.08 12.52
CA GLN A 154 -18.77 -1.42 13.55
C GLN A 154 -17.36 -1.05 13.08
N TYR A 155 -16.87 -1.64 11.99
CA TYR A 155 -15.57 -1.37 11.41
C TYR A 155 -15.65 -0.42 10.20
N VAL A 156 -16.80 0.20 9.95
CA VAL A 156 -17.04 1.11 8.82
C VAL A 156 -17.52 2.45 9.36
N ASP A 157 -16.78 3.52 9.05
CA ASP A 157 -17.13 4.91 9.32
C ASP A 157 -17.46 5.61 8.00
N GLY A 158 -18.73 5.91 7.78
CA GLY A 158 -19.22 6.37 6.48
C GLY A 158 -18.99 5.33 5.39
N SER A 159 -18.02 5.58 4.51
CA SER A 159 -17.55 4.64 3.46
C SER A 159 -16.13 4.12 3.69
N SER A 160 -15.48 4.52 4.78
CA SER A 160 -14.11 4.15 5.10
C SER A 160 -14.08 2.99 6.09
N VAL A 161 -13.32 1.95 5.77
CA VAL A 161 -13.02 0.91 6.75
C VAL A 161 -11.97 1.38 7.75
N GLN A 162 -12.18 1.03 9.02
CA GLN A 162 -11.28 1.34 10.14
C GLN A 162 -10.29 0.20 10.33
N LEU A 163 -9.02 0.48 10.07
CA LEU A 163 -7.93 -0.48 10.14
C LEU A 163 -6.94 -0.09 11.22
N GLU A 164 -6.33 -1.10 11.82
CA GLU A 164 -5.20 -0.95 12.73
C GLU A 164 -3.98 -1.65 12.12
N SER A 165 -2.86 -0.93 12.02
CA SER A 165 -1.54 -1.52 11.83
C SER A 165 -1.00 -1.93 13.20
N CYS A 166 -1.11 -3.23 13.50
CA CYS A 166 -0.85 -3.79 14.82
C CYS A 166 0.23 -4.87 14.82
N LYS A 167 0.65 -5.28 16.01
CA LYS A 167 1.56 -6.41 16.17
C LYS A 167 0.85 -7.71 15.83
N GLY A 168 1.42 -8.47 14.89
CA GLY A 168 0.88 -9.77 14.53
C GLY A 168 0.87 -10.77 15.68
N ARG A 169 -0.22 -11.53 15.81
CA ARG A 169 -0.34 -12.59 16.83
C ARG A 169 0.83 -13.57 16.73
N GLY A 170 1.60 -13.69 17.80
CA GLY A 170 2.76 -14.58 17.92
C GLY A 170 3.99 -14.20 17.08
N ARG A 171 4.04 -13.01 16.44
CA ARG A 171 5.20 -12.55 15.64
C ARG A 171 5.41 -11.05 15.75
N HIS A 172 6.66 -10.61 15.71
CA HIS A 172 7.02 -9.18 15.82
C HIS A 172 6.80 -8.36 14.53
N ARG A 173 5.76 -8.65 13.73
CA ARG A 173 5.54 -7.98 12.43
C ARG A 173 4.32 -7.05 12.45
N PRO A 174 4.36 -5.94 11.71
CA PRO A 174 3.16 -5.20 11.35
C PRO A 174 2.19 -6.10 10.58
N MET A 175 0.91 -5.95 10.88
CA MET A 175 -0.19 -6.51 10.10
C MET A 175 -1.44 -5.64 10.24
N LEU A 176 -2.30 -5.68 9.23
CA LEU A 176 -3.60 -5.03 9.29
C LEU A 176 -4.67 -5.92 9.93
N GLN A 177 -5.48 -5.32 10.81
CA GLN A 177 -6.74 -5.86 11.31
C GLN A 177 -7.81 -4.77 11.35
N PHE A 178 -9.08 -5.15 11.49
CA PHE A 178 -10.13 -4.17 11.78
C PHE A 178 -10.05 -3.66 13.21
N THR A 179 -10.52 -2.43 13.43
CA THR A 179 -10.60 -1.80 14.74
C THR A 179 -11.83 -0.88 14.80
N THR A 180 -12.28 -0.56 16.01
CA THR A 180 -13.28 0.50 16.26
C THR A 180 -12.62 1.83 16.64
N ILE A 181 -11.29 1.86 16.78
CA ILE A 181 -10.51 3.08 17.05
C ILE A 181 -10.34 3.83 15.75
N SER A 182 -10.72 5.11 15.74
CA SER A 182 -10.56 5.96 14.57
C SER A 182 -9.09 6.17 14.25
N GLY A 183 -8.71 5.88 13.01
CA GLY A 183 -7.36 6.11 12.48
C GLY A 183 -7.24 7.41 11.69
N GLU A 184 -6.03 7.67 11.20
CA GLU A 184 -5.75 8.78 10.30
C GLU A 184 -6.00 8.36 8.85
N SER A 185 -6.38 9.32 8.02
CA SER A 185 -6.37 9.15 6.57
C SER A 185 -5.13 9.84 6.00
N GLN A 186 -4.41 9.15 5.13
CA GLN A 186 -3.24 9.69 4.46
C GLN A 186 -3.66 10.24 3.09
N ASP A 187 -2.88 11.17 2.54
CA ASP A 187 -3.07 11.64 1.18
C ASP A 187 -2.91 10.48 0.20
N LEU A 188 -3.88 10.34 -0.71
CA LEU A 188 -3.95 9.28 -1.68
C LEU A 188 -3.37 9.71 -3.01
N ILE A 189 -2.51 8.85 -3.56
CA ILE A 189 -2.10 8.91 -4.96
C ILE A 189 -2.41 7.57 -5.64
N THR A 190 -3.19 7.59 -6.71
CA THR A 190 -3.46 6.37 -7.48
C THR A 190 -2.27 6.02 -8.36
N TRP A 191 -2.12 4.75 -8.72
CA TRP A 191 -1.06 4.26 -9.61
C TRP A 191 -1.07 5.00 -10.95
N GLU A 192 -2.27 5.32 -11.45
CA GLU A 192 -2.53 6.04 -12.68
C GLU A 192 -2.21 7.55 -12.59
N GLN A 193 -2.24 8.14 -11.39
CA GLN A 193 -1.90 9.54 -11.14
C GLN A 193 -0.40 9.79 -10.90
N LEU A 194 0.37 8.75 -10.57
CA LEU A 194 1.83 8.86 -10.46
C LEU A 194 2.45 9.39 -11.75
N THR A 195 3.48 10.22 -11.63
CA THR A 195 4.34 10.57 -12.77
C THR A 195 4.96 9.33 -13.38
N ASP A 196 5.27 9.35 -14.68
CA ASP A 196 5.91 8.22 -15.36
C ASP A 196 7.23 7.81 -14.67
N LYS A 197 8.00 8.79 -14.19
CA LYS A 197 9.25 8.55 -13.44
C LYS A 197 8.98 7.84 -12.12
N ALA A 198 8.00 8.28 -11.34
CA ALA A 198 7.67 7.68 -10.05
C ALA A 198 7.10 6.26 -10.23
N ARG A 199 6.19 6.06 -11.20
CA ARG A 199 5.63 4.76 -11.52
C ARG A 199 6.71 3.78 -11.98
N TYR A 200 7.58 4.21 -12.90
CA TYR A 200 8.72 3.42 -13.35
C TYR A 200 9.65 3.07 -12.18
N ALA A 201 9.99 4.03 -11.34
CA ALA A 201 10.89 3.81 -10.20
C ALA A 201 10.29 2.82 -9.20
N LEU A 202 9.02 2.96 -8.81
CA LEU A 202 8.36 2.01 -7.91
C LEU A 202 8.28 0.59 -8.50
N ALA A 203 8.02 0.46 -9.79
CA ALA A 203 7.93 -0.84 -10.45
C ALA A 203 9.28 -1.59 -10.47
N ASN A 204 10.38 -0.84 -10.54
CA ASN A 204 11.74 -1.36 -10.73
C ASN A 204 12.61 -1.29 -9.46
N ALA A 205 12.17 -0.60 -8.41
CA ALA A 205 12.90 -0.50 -7.15
C ALA A 205 13.04 -1.85 -6.44
N GLU A 206 14.20 -2.05 -5.84
CA GLU A 206 14.52 -3.19 -5.00
C GLU A 206 14.20 -2.85 -3.55
N PHE A 207 13.02 -3.26 -3.08
CA PHE A 207 12.63 -3.14 -1.66
C PHE A 207 13.14 -4.32 -0.82
N ASP A 208 14.28 -4.93 -1.17
CA ASP A 208 14.88 -6.08 -0.49
C ASP A 208 16.33 -5.82 -0.12
N THR A 209 16.71 -6.21 1.10
CA THR A 209 18.10 -6.20 1.57
C THR A 209 18.55 -7.55 2.12
N GLY A 210 17.77 -8.62 1.90
CA GLY A 210 18.09 -9.96 2.36
C GLY A 210 19.07 -10.71 1.46
N PHE A 211 19.99 -11.45 2.07
CA PHE A 211 20.91 -12.38 1.39
C PHE A 211 20.23 -13.44 0.51
N PHE A 212 18.93 -13.72 0.72
CA PHE A 212 18.18 -14.71 -0.05
C PHE A 212 17.24 -14.03 -1.04
N LYS A 213 17.61 -14.04 -2.33
CA LYS A 213 16.83 -13.51 -3.48
C LYS A 213 15.39 -14.03 -3.58
N LYS A 214 15.03 -15.10 -2.86
CA LYS A 214 13.68 -15.71 -2.86
C LYS A 214 12.63 -14.95 -2.03
N LYS A 215 12.99 -13.84 -1.37
CA LYS A 215 12.07 -13.06 -0.52
C LYS A 215 11.97 -11.58 -0.91
N ARG A 216 12.13 -11.30 -2.22
CA ARG A 216 11.98 -9.96 -2.80
C ARG A 216 10.63 -9.37 -2.41
N ARG A 217 10.66 -8.26 -1.67
CA ARG A 217 9.51 -7.37 -1.56
C ARG A 217 9.54 -6.45 -2.75
N ASN A 218 8.41 -6.36 -3.43
CA ASN A 218 8.20 -5.49 -4.56
C ASN A 218 7.05 -4.55 -4.22
N MET A 219 6.95 -3.44 -4.95
CA MET A 219 5.76 -2.60 -4.93
C MET A 219 4.50 -3.47 -5.18
N PRO A 220 3.52 -3.52 -4.27
CA PRO A 220 2.35 -4.39 -4.43
C PRO A 220 1.46 -4.06 -5.63
N LEU A 221 1.49 -2.79 -6.07
CA LEU A 221 0.62 -2.28 -7.13
C LEU A 221 1.23 -2.37 -8.53
N LYS A 222 2.48 -2.84 -8.68
CA LYS A 222 3.06 -3.05 -10.01
C LYS A 222 2.38 -4.23 -10.72
N ASP A 223 2.37 -4.21 -12.05
CA ASP A 223 1.49 -5.06 -12.89
C ASP A 223 1.42 -6.53 -12.46
N ASP A 224 2.55 -7.26 -12.46
CA ASP A 224 2.60 -8.69 -12.10
C ASP A 224 2.16 -8.97 -10.65
N ARG A 225 2.35 -8.00 -9.75
CA ARG A 225 2.02 -8.13 -8.32
C ARG A 225 0.59 -7.74 -8.03
N PHE A 226 0.06 -6.76 -8.76
CA PHE A 226 -1.30 -6.32 -8.61
C PHE A 226 -2.26 -7.43 -9.02
N GLU A 227 -2.07 -8.03 -10.21
CA GLU A 227 -2.90 -9.13 -10.69
C GLU A 227 -2.89 -10.33 -9.75
N LYS A 228 -1.69 -10.81 -9.37
CA LYS A 228 -1.55 -11.90 -8.40
C LYS A 228 -2.12 -11.53 -7.03
N GLY A 229 -1.99 -10.26 -6.65
CA GLY A 229 -2.52 -9.73 -5.42
C GLY A 229 -4.05 -9.79 -5.37
N LEU A 230 -4.73 -9.48 -6.47
CA LEU A 230 -6.19 -9.61 -6.60
C LEU A 230 -6.64 -11.07 -6.56
N GLU A 231 -5.93 -11.96 -7.26
CA GLU A 231 -6.23 -13.40 -7.24
C GLU A 231 -6.19 -13.96 -5.82
N ASP A 232 -5.10 -13.71 -5.10
CA ASP A 232 -4.97 -14.20 -3.73
C ASP A 232 -5.95 -13.51 -2.77
N ALA A 233 -6.34 -12.28 -3.07
CA ALA A 233 -7.23 -11.47 -2.24
C ALA A 233 -8.72 -11.75 -2.49
N TRP A 234 -9.09 -12.51 -3.51
CA TRP A 234 -10.49 -12.82 -3.84
C TRP A 234 -11.22 -13.47 -2.65
N PRO A 235 -12.26 -12.83 -2.07
CA PRO A 235 -12.90 -13.30 -0.84
C PRO A 235 -14.25 -13.99 -1.05
N PHE A 236 -14.75 -14.04 -2.28
CA PHE A 236 -16.07 -14.59 -2.61
C PHE A 236 -15.93 -16.05 -3.08
N GLU A 237 -16.82 -16.93 -2.65
CA GLU A 237 -16.93 -18.31 -3.16
C GLU A 237 -17.74 -18.36 -4.45
#